data_AF-A0A2E0JWL0-F1
#
_entry.id   AF-A0A2E0JWL0-F1
#
_cell.length_a   1.000
_cell.length_b   1.000
_cell.length_c   1.000
_cell.angle_alpha   90.00
_cell.angle_beta   90.00
_cell.angle_gamma   90.00
#
_symmetry.space_group_name_H-M   'P 1'
#
loop_
_entity.id
_entity.type
_entity.pdbx_description
1 polymer ?
#
loop_
_entity_poly.entity_id
_entity_poly.type
_entity_poly.pdbx_seq_one_letter_code
_entity_poly.pdbx_strand_id
1 'polypeptide(L)'
;MDLSDKFARGQTMFFRFFADVFFAKRYGHRAVVLETVAGVPGMVAGMWIHLKSLRQMKTGYGPIIRELLAEAENERMHLMFFIEIAKPNWLERALILSAQAIFWNYYFLFYVFFPKTAHKMVHYFEEEAVSSYTNYLELIESGQIEDVPAPQLAIEYYNLPAEAKLSDMIKCVRADEQHHADVNLRLAGGRTSEHTNVSTDAGQVAGDPNTTGAQA
;
A
#
# COMPACT_ATOMS: atom_id res chain seq x y z
N MET A 1 6.26 19.83 -10.15
CA MET A 1 6.89 18.55 -9.77
C MET A 1 8.21 18.84 -9.09
N ASP A 2 8.29 18.54 -7.80
CA ASP A 2 9.51 18.69 -7.00
C ASP A 2 10.53 17.57 -7.32
N LEU A 3 11.81 17.79 -6.99
CA LEU A 3 12.90 16.80 -7.17
C LEU A 3 12.59 15.47 -6.47
N SER A 4 11.95 15.54 -5.30
CA SER A 4 11.46 14.37 -4.54
C SER A 4 10.45 13.54 -5.34
N ASP A 5 9.49 14.17 -6.01
CA ASP A 5 8.49 13.47 -6.83
C ASP A 5 9.13 12.81 -8.05
N LYS A 6 10.04 13.53 -8.73
CA LYS A 6 10.75 12.98 -9.90
C LYS A 6 11.60 11.77 -9.52
N PHE A 7 12.26 11.83 -8.37
CA PHE A 7 13.06 10.71 -7.86
C PHE A 7 12.18 9.51 -7.49
N ALA A 8 11.10 9.74 -6.73
CA ALA A 8 10.18 8.68 -6.33
C ALA A 8 9.56 7.98 -7.56
N ARG A 9 9.03 8.72 -8.54
CA ARG A 9 8.51 8.15 -9.80
C ARG A 9 9.58 7.43 -10.60
N GLY A 10 10.80 7.99 -10.67
CA GLY A 10 11.91 7.35 -11.38
C GLY A 10 12.26 5.99 -10.79
N GLN A 11 12.27 5.88 -9.46
CA GLN A 11 12.48 4.61 -8.78
C GLN A 11 11.36 3.61 -9.01
N THR A 12 10.11 4.07 -8.92
CA THR A 12 8.94 3.24 -9.22
C THR A 12 9.05 2.60 -10.60
N MET A 13 9.35 3.42 -11.61
CA MET A 13 9.54 2.92 -12.98
C MET A 13 10.74 1.98 -13.11
N PHE A 14 11.83 2.23 -12.38
CA PHE A 14 12.99 1.34 -12.35
C PHE A 14 12.62 -0.04 -11.80
N PHE A 15 12.02 -0.12 -10.60
CA PHE A 15 11.63 -1.40 -10.01
C PHE A 15 10.57 -2.13 -10.84
N ARG A 16 9.61 -1.39 -11.40
CA ARG A 16 8.62 -1.93 -12.33
C ARG A 16 9.29 -2.56 -13.55
N PHE A 17 10.25 -1.88 -14.16
CA PHE A 17 11.00 -2.43 -15.30
C PHE A 17 11.66 -3.77 -14.95
N PHE A 18 12.32 -3.87 -13.80
CA PHE A 18 12.92 -5.13 -13.37
C PHE A 18 11.85 -6.21 -13.14
N ALA A 19 10.74 -5.88 -12.47
CA ALA A 19 9.66 -6.84 -12.26
C ALA A 19 9.05 -7.34 -13.59
N ASP A 20 8.76 -6.44 -14.52
CA ASP A 20 8.16 -6.79 -15.80
C ASP A 20 9.11 -7.65 -16.67
N VAL A 21 10.43 -7.38 -16.61
CA VAL A 21 11.47 -8.18 -17.29
C VAL A 21 11.58 -9.59 -16.71
N PHE A 22 11.53 -9.74 -15.38
CA PHE A 22 11.70 -11.04 -14.72
C PHE A 22 10.42 -11.90 -14.74
N PHE A 23 9.22 -11.29 -14.76
CA PHE A 23 7.97 -12.02 -14.54
C PHE A 23 7.02 -12.12 -15.75
N ALA A 24 7.23 -11.36 -16.84
CA ALA A 24 6.49 -11.46 -18.11
C ALA A 24 4.95 -11.64 -17.94
N LYS A 25 4.26 -12.30 -18.89
CA LYS A 25 2.79 -12.51 -18.90
C LYS A 25 2.24 -13.41 -17.76
N ARG A 26 3.02 -13.76 -16.74
CA ARG A 26 2.60 -14.65 -15.64
C ARG A 26 2.06 -13.83 -14.47
N TYR A 27 0.85 -13.28 -14.62
CA TYR A 27 0.22 -12.37 -13.65
C TYR A 27 0.24 -12.89 -12.20
N GLY A 28 -0.14 -14.15 -11.95
CA GLY A 28 -0.09 -14.73 -10.60
C GLY A 28 1.33 -14.83 -10.02
N HIS A 29 2.33 -15.13 -10.85
CA HIS A 29 3.73 -15.19 -10.39
C HIS A 29 4.31 -13.79 -10.17
N ARG A 30 3.90 -12.81 -10.99
CA ARG A 30 4.26 -11.40 -10.82
C ARG A 30 3.70 -10.86 -9.51
N ALA A 31 2.43 -11.12 -9.21
CA ALA A 31 1.82 -10.75 -7.94
C ALA A 31 2.61 -11.35 -6.77
N VAL A 32 2.82 -12.68 -6.75
CA VAL A 32 3.60 -13.35 -5.68
C VAL A 32 4.96 -12.68 -5.41
N VAL A 33 5.70 -12.25 -6.42
CA VAL A 33 6.99 -11.57 -6.16
C VAL A 33 6.82 -10.13 -5.72
N LEU A 34 5.89 -9.37 -6.32
CA LEU A 34 5.65 -7.98 -5.92
C LEU A 34 5.13 -7.89 -4.48
N GLU A 35 4.18 -8.73 -4.09
CA GLU A 35 3.64 -8.78 -2.72
C GLU A 35 4.71 -9.09 -1.67
N THR A 36 5.73 -9.89 -2.02
CA THR A 36 6.85 -10.17 -1.08
C THR A 36 7.72 -8.96 -0.79
N VAL A 37 7.73 -7.97 -1.69
CA VAL A 37 8.46 -6.72 -1.57
C VAL A 37 7.55 -5.64 -0.99
N ALA A 38 6.27 -5.61 -1.35
CA ALA A 38 5.28 -4.65 -0.88
C ALA A 38 5.01 -4.75 0.63
N GLY A 39 5.14 -5.94 1.24
CA GLY A 39 5.08 -6.07 2.71
C GLY A 39 6.27 -5.48 3.49
N VAL A 40 7.34 -5.02 2.82
CA VAL A 40 8.56 -4.53 3.49
C VAL A 40 8.44 -3.08 3.99
N PRO A 41 7.97 -2.11 3.18
CA PRO A 41 7.91 -0.70 3.57
C PRO A 41 7.14 -0.42 4.86
N GLY A 42 5.90 -0.91 4.98
CA GLY A 42 5.08 -0.74 6.18
C GLY A 42 5.76 -1.30 7.44
N MET A 43 6.41 -2.48 7.32
CA MET A 43 7.15 -3.10 8.41
C MET A 43 8.35 -2.26 8.85
N VAL A 44 9.16 -1.78 7.89
CA VAL A 44 10.32 -0.90 8.16
C VAL A 44 9.87 0.40 8.81
N ALA A 45 8.87 1.05 8.24
CA ALA A 45 8.37 2.34 8.70
C ALA A 45 7.74 2.24 10.09
N GLY A 46 6.87 1.24 10.30
CA GLY A 46 6.21 0.96 11.57
C GLY A 46 7.21 0.64 12.68
N MET A 47 8.17 -0.26 12.41
CA MET A 47 9.27 -0.57 13.33
C MET A 47 10.10 0.67 13.68
N TRP A 48 10.49 1.48 12.69
CA TRP A 48 11.31 2.67 12.94
C TRP A 48 10.59 3.70 13.81
N ILE A 49 9.30 3.95 13.53
CA ILE A 49 8.47 4.86 14.32
C ILE A 49 8.24 4.29 15.72
N HIS A 50 8.03 2.98 15.86
CA HIS A 50 7.94 2.31 17.15
C HIS A 50 9.20 2.54 18.00
N LEU A 51 10.38 2.28 17.44
CA LEU A 51 11.66 2.49 18.14
C LEU A 51 11.90 3.98 18.44
N LYS A 52 11.48 4.90 17.55
CA LYS A 52 11.52 6.34 17.81
C LYS A 52 10.63 6.73 18.98
N SER A 53 9.41 6.18 19.06
CA SER A 53 8.47 6.40 20.17
C SER A 53 9.09 5.99 21.50
N LEU A 54 9.72 4.81 21.55
CA LEU A 54 10.39 4.29 22.74
C LEU A 54 11.55 5.18 23.18
N ARG A 55 12.47 5.50 22.26
CA ARG A 55 13.67 6.31 22.57
C ARG A 55 13.33 7.75 22.94
N GLN A 56 12.19 8.28 22.48
CA GLN A 56 11.71 9.62 22.84
C GLN A 56 10.78 9.63 24.06
N MET A 57 10.33 8.47 24.55
CA MET A 57 9.37 8.35 25.66
C MET A 57 8.10 9.19 25.45
N LYS A 58 7.56 9.19 24.22
CA LYS A 58 6.41 10.00 23.82
C LYS A 58 5.21 9.13 23.46
N THR A 59 4.02 9.58 23.87
CA THR A 59 2.74 9.03 23.42
C THR A 59 2.33 9.64 22.07
N GLY A 60 1.27 9.11 21.45
CA GLY A 60 0.70 9.65 20.21
C GLY A 60 1.18 8.98 18.91
N TYR A 61 2.23 8.15 18.93
CA TYR A 61 2.69 7.41 17.75
C TYR A 61 1.84 6.17 17.42
N GLY A 62 1.02 5.70 18.37
CA GLY A 62 0.25 4.45 18.27
C GLY A 62 -0.59 4.31 17.00
N PRO A 63 -1.37 5.33 16.58
CA PRO A 63 -2.17 5.24 15.35
C PRO A 63 -1.33 4.96 14.10
N ILE A 64 -0.24 5.72 13.88
CA ILE A 64 0.63 5.55 12.71
C ILE A 64 1.36 4.20 12.73
N ILE A 65 1.80 3.75 13.91
CA ILE A 65 2.45 2.44 14.04
C ILE A 65 1.48 1.32 13.65
N ARG A 66 0.23 1.37 14.13
CA ARG A 66 -0.78 0.35 13.81
C ARG A 66 -1.13 0.38 12.32
N GLU A 67 -1.29 1.55 11.73
CA GLU A 67 -1.57 1.72 10.31
C GLU A 67 -0.49 1.03 9.45
N LEU A 68 0.79 1.34 9.70
CA LEU A 68 1.90 0.83 8.88
C LEU A 68 2.16 -0.67 9.09
N LEU A 69 1.93 -1.18 10.30
CA LEU A 69 2.05 -2.62 10.56
C LEU A 69 0.85 -3.40 9.99
N ALA A 70 -0.34 -2.79 9.97
CA ALA A 70 -1.52 -3.36 9.33
C ALA A 70 -1.36 -3.39 7.80
N GLU A 71 -0.82 -2.33 7.19
CA GLU A 71 -0.42 -2.30 5.77
C GLU A 71 0.52 -3.49 5.46
N ALA A 72 1.62 -3.63 6.20
CA ALA A 72 2.55 -4.75 6.00
C ALA A 72 1.92 -6.14 6.17
N GLU A 73 0.95 -6.28 7.09
CA GLU A 73 0.20 -7.52 7.25
C GLU A 73 -0.76 -7.77 6.08
N ASN A 74 -1.44 -6.72 5.60
CA ASN A 74 -2.39 -6.80 4.49
C ASN A 74 -1.69 -7.21 3.18
N GLU A 75 -0.55 -6.61 2.86
CA GLU A 75 0.34 -7.00 1.75
C GLU A 75 0.78 -8.48 1.87
N ARG A 76 1.12 -8.93 3.10
CA ARG A 76 1.43 -10.34 3.35
C ARG A 76 0.21 -11.24 3.09
N MET A 77 -1.00 -10.78 3.37
CA MET A 77 -2.22 -11.54 3.08
C MET A 77 -2.48 -11.63 1.58
N HIS A 78 -2.25 -10.55 0.82
CA HIS A 78 -2.30 -10.57 -0.65
C HIS A 78 -1.38 -11.65 -1.21
N LEU A 79 -0.12 -11.71 -0.74
CA LEU A 79 0.81 -12.79 -1.08
C LEU A 79 0.22 -14.19 -0.80
N MET A 80 -0.39 -14.40 0.38
CA MET A 80 -0.93 -15.70 0.75
C MET A 80 -2.07 -16.13 -0.18
N PHE A 81 -2.93 -15.20 -0.61
CA PHE A 81 -3.98 -15.50 -1.58
C PHE A 81 -3.40 -15.99 -2.91
N PHE A 82 -2.36 -15.31 -3.41
CA PHE A 82 -1.76 -15.68 -4.69
C PHE A 82 -0.90 -16.94 -4.64
N ILE A 83 -0.32 -17.31 -3.49
CA ILE A 83 0.43 -18.57 -3.34
C ILE A 83 -0.49 -19.79 -3.50
N GLU A 84 -1.76 -19.72 -3.10
CA GLU A 84 -2.72 -20.79 -3.33
C GLU A 84 -2.99 -21.02 -4.83
N ILE A 85 -2.88 -19.95 -5.63
CA ILE A 85 -3.11 -19.97 -7.09
C ILE A 85 -1.82 -20.32 -7.84
N ALA A 86 -0.68 -19.75 -7.44
CA ALA A 86 0.59 -19.82 -8.14
C ALA A 86 1.75 -20.12 -7.18
N LYS A 87 2.16 -21.39 -7.12
CA LYS A 87 3.26 -21.81 -6.23
C LYS A 87 4.62 -21.44 -6.83
N PRO A 88 5.47 -20.70 -6.10
CA PRO A 88 6.80 -20.37 -6.58
C PRO A 88 7.74 -21.59 -6.51
N ASN A 89 8.57 -21.75 -7.53
CA ASN A 89 9.64 -22.77 -7.54
C ASN A 89 10.86 -22.31 -6.72
N TRP A 90 11.87 -23.18 -6.58
CA TRP A 90 13.06 -22.89 -5.77
C TRP A 90 13.89 -21.70 -6.27
N LEU A 91 13.96 -21.48 -7.59
CA LEU A 91 14.65 -20.32 -8.19
C LEU A 91 13.90 -19.03 -7.87
N GLU A 92 12.58 -19.03 -8.04
CA GLU A 92 11.70 -17.90 -7.71
C GLU A 92 11.82 -17.55 -6.21
N ARG A 93 11.88 -18.56 -5.32
CA ARG A 93 12.11 -18.36 -3.88
C ARG A 93 13.49 -17.80 -3.54
N ALA A 94 14.54 -18.26 -4.21
CA ALA A 94 15.89 -17.71 -4.04
C ALA A 94 15.98 -16.26 -4.53
N LEU A 95 15.30 -15.94 -5.63
CA LEU A 95 15.16 -14.59 -6.16
C LEU A 95 14.40 -13.68 -5.17
N ILE A 96 13.26 -14.12 -4.64
CA ILE A 96 12.49 -13.40 -3.62
C ILE A 96 13.38 -13.09 -2.41
N LEU A 97 14.08 -14.09 -1.86
CA LEU A 97 14.98 -13.89 -0.71
C LEU A 97 16.06 -12.85 -0.99
N SER A 98 16.66 -12.89 -2.18
CA SER A 98 17.70 -11.95 -2.59
C SER A 98 17.13 -10.53 -2.77
N ALA A 99 15.96 -10.42 -3.42
CA ALA A 99 15.26 -9.15 -3.61
C ALA A 99 14.85 -8.53 -2.27
N GLN A 100 14.30 -9.32 -1.34
CA GLN A 100 13.97 -8.86 0.01
C GLN A 100 15.21 -8.39 0.76
N ALA A 101 16.33 -9.13 0.71
CA ALA A 101 17.55 -8.72 1.39
C ALA A 101 18.10 -7.38 0.86
N ILE A 102 18.12 -7.20 -0.47
CA ILE A 102 18.57 -5.95 -1.08
C ILE A 102 17.59 -4.81 -0.76
N PHE A 103 16.30 -5.02 -1.00
CA PHE A 103 15.29 -3.98 -0.85
C PHE A 103 15.09 -3.56 0.60
N TRP A 104 15.12 -4.49 1.55
CA TRP A 104 15.07 -4.20 2.99
C TRP A 104 16.18 -3.21 3.39
N ASN A 105 17.44 -3.52 3.06
CA ASN A 105 18.57 -2.67 3.42
C ASN A 105 18.50 -1.31 2.73
N TYR A 106 18.13 -1.31 1.44
CA TYR A 106 17.94 -0.09 0.68
C TYR A 106 16.84 0.81 1.30
N TYR A 107 15.63 0.26 1.46
CA TYR A 107 14.47 1.00 1.95
C TYR A 107 14.68 1.45 3.40
N PHE A 108 15.30 0.63 4.25
CA PHE A 108 15.63 1.01 5.63
C PHE A 108 16.52 2.26 5.66
N LEU A 109 17.65 2.25 4.96
CA LEU A 109 18.54 3.42 4.91
C LEU A 109 17.80 4.62 4.31
N PHE A 110 17.06 4.41 3.23
CA PHE A 110 16.31 5.47 2.57
C PHE A 110 15.26 6.11 3.51
N TYR A 111 14.51 5.30 4.24
CA TYR A 111 13.47 5.76 5.19
C TYR A 111 14.06 6.52 6.38
N VAL A 112 15.21 6.08 6.89
CA VAL A 112 15.91 6.76 7.99
C VAL A 112 16.29 8.19 7.62
N PHE A 113 16.81 8.40 6.40
CA PHE A 113 17.26 9.72 5.95
C PHE A 113 16.16 10.56 5.28
N PHE A 114 15.22 9.93 4.59
CA PHE A 114 14.23 10.60 3.74
C PHE A 114 12.80 10.04 3.90
N PRO A 115 12.22 10.04 5.11
CA PRO A 115 10.96 9.34 5.40
C PRO A 115 9.78 9.84 4.53
N LYS A 116 9.68 11.14 4.27
CA LYS A 116 8.62 11.69 3.40
C LYS A 116 8.75 11.19 1.95
N THR A 117 9.96 11.15 1.41
CA THR A 117 10.19 10.66 0.05
C THR A 117 10.01 9.14 -0.02
N ALA A 118 10.35 8.41 1.03
CA ALA A 118 10.07 6.98 1.14
C ALA A 118 8.57 6.69 1.06
N HIS A 119 7.74 7.42 1.83
CA HIS A 119 6.28 7.32 1.71
C HIS A 119 5.76 7.73 0.31
N LYS A 120 6.33 8.75 -0.34
CA LYS A 120 5.97 9.06 -1.74
C LYS A 120 6.29 7.92 -2.71
N MET A 121 7.41 7.22 -2.48
CA MET A 121 7.79 6.09 -3.32
C MET A 121 6.78 4.94 -3.16
N VAL A 122 6.38 4.64 -1.92
CA VAL A 122 5.34 3.63 -1.64
C VAL A 122 4.02 4.04 -2.29
N HIS A 123 3.57 5.27 -2.11
CA HIS A 123 2.38 5.79 -2.81
C HIS A 123 2.40 5.51 -4.31
N TYR A 124 3.53 5.74 -4.98
CA TYR A 124 3.65 5.44 -6.42
C TYR A 124 3.75 3.95 -6.73
N PHE A 125 4.25 3.10 -5.83
CA PHE A 125 4.11 1.65 -5.98
C PHE A 125 2.63 1.25 -5.96
N GLU A 126 1.86 1.81 -5.03
CA GLU A 126 0.45 1.43 -4.89
C GLU A 126 -0.40 1.97 -6.05
N GLU A 127 -0.11 3.16 -6.59
CA GLU A 127 -0.77 3.63 -7.83
C GLU A 127 -0.55 2.64 -9.01
N GLU A 128 0.65 2.08 -9.10
CA GLU A 128 0.99 1.06 -10.11
C GLU A 128 0.34 -0.30 -9.79
N ALA A 129 0.15 -0.65 -8.52
CA ALA A 129 -0.59 -1.83 -8.08
C ALA A 129 -2.08 -1.71 -8.44
N VAL A 130 -2.71 -0.57 -8.12
CA VAL A 130 -4.10 -0.27 -8.50
C VAL A 130 -4.30 -0.37 -10.02
N SER A 131 -3.38 0.18 -10.81
CA SER A 131 -3.41 0.06 -12.27
C SER A 131 -3.25 -1.40 -12.72
N SER A 132 -2.32 -2.14 -12.11
CA SER A 132 -2.08 -3.55 -12.41
C SER A 132 -3.31 -4.42 -12.14
N TYR A 133 -3.99 -4.24 -11.01
CA TYR A 133 -5.20 -4.98 -10.65
C TYR A 133 -6.41 -4.58 -11.49
N THR A 134 -6.50 -3.30 -11.90
CA THR A 134 -7.53 -2.87 -12.86
C THR A 134 -7.36 -3.59 -14.20
N ASN A 135 -6.14 -3.63 -14.74
CA ASN A 135 -5.86 -4.38 -15.97
C ASN A 135 -6.15 -5.88 -15.79
N TYR A 136 -5.90 -6.45 -14.60
CA TYR A 136 -6.21 -7.85 -14.33
C TYR A 136 -7.73 -8.11 -14.40
N LEU A 137 -8.55 -7.24 -13.80
CA LEU A 137 -10.01 -7.34 -13.90
C LEU A 137 -10.48 -7.26 -15.36
N GLU A 138 -9.94 -6.33 -16.17
CA GLU A 138 -10.28 -6.22 -17.59
C GLU A 138 -9.93 -7.49 -18.40
N LEU A 139 -8.83 -8.17 -18.06
CA LEU A 139 -8.46 -9.43 -18.68
C LEU A 139 -9.41 -10.58 -18.30
N ILE A 140 -9.93 -10.57 -17.07
CA ILE A 140 -10.96 -11.52 -16.64
C ILE A 140 -12.28 -11.24 -17.37
N GLU A 141 -12.71 -9.98 -17.41
CA GLU A 141 -13.95 -9.56 -18.07
C GLU A 141 -13.94 -9.85 -19.58
N SER A 142 -12.79 -9.69 -20.23
CA SER A 142 -12.62 -10.03 -21.66
C SER A 142 -12.44 -11.53 -21.93
N GLY A 143 -12.41 -12.37 -20.89
CA GLY A 143 -12.25 -13.83 -21.01
C GLY A 143 -10.83 -14.29 -21.37
N GLN A 144 -9.83 -13.39 -21.32
CA GLN A 144 -8.43 -13.73 -21.54
C GLN A 144 -7.81 -14.48 -20.35
N ILE A 145 -8.34 -14.23 -19.14
CA ILE A 145 -8.01 -15.00 -17.93
C ILE A 145 -9.30 -15.60 -17.37
N GLU A 146 -9.23 -16.86 -16.96
CA GLU A 146 -10.37 -17.58 -16.37
C GLU A 146 -10.71 -17.05 -14.96
N ASP A 147 -12.00 -16.81 -14.69
CA ASP A 147 -12.50 -16.40 -13.37
C ASP A 147 -12.70 -17.62 -12.45
N VAL A 148 -11.59 -18.13 -11.94
CA VAL A 148 -11.55 -19.29 -11.04
C VAL A 148 -12.15 -18.95 -9.66
N PRO A 149 -12.56 -19.95 -8.85
CA PRO A 149 -12.98 -19.71 -7.46
C PRO A 149 -11.90 -18.99 -6.65
N ALA A 150 -12.31 -18.07 -5.78
CA ALA A 150 -11.40 -17.39 -4.88
C ALA A 150 -10.77 -18.39 -3.87
N PRO A 151 -9.50 -18.19 -3.46
CA PRO A 151 -8.88 -18.93 -2.36
C PRO A 151 -9.70 -18.83 -1.07
N GLN A 152 -9.79 -19.93 -0.32
CA GLN A 152 -10.57 -19.97 0.93
C GLN A 152 -10.08 -18.93 1.94
N LEU A 153 -8.76 -18.72 2.01
CA LEU A 153 -8.16 -17.72 2.89
C LEU A 153 -8.63 -16.30 2.55
N ALA A 154 -8.83 -15.97 1.27
CA ALA A 154 -9.32 -14.67 0.84
C ALA A 154 -10.80 -14.50 1.19
N ILE A 155 -11.60 -15.56 1.01
CA ILE A 155 -13.01 -15.58 1.40
C ILE A 155 -13.16 -15.28 2.89
N GLU A 156 -12.35 -15.92 3.73
CA GLU A 156 -12.38 -15.71 5.17
C GLU A 156 -11.86 -14.32 5.56
N TYR A 157 -10.76 -13.87 4.97
CA TYR A 157 -10.14 -12.59 5.29
C TYR A 157 -11.04 -11.40 4.95
N TYR A 158 -11.63 -11.38 3.75
CA TYR A 158 -12.52 -10.32 3.30
C TYR A 158 -14.00 -10.56 3.62
N ASN A 159 -14.32 -11.70 4.25
CA ASN A 159 -15.69 -12.13 4.53
C ASN A 159 -16.57 -12.12 3.26
N LEU A 160 -16.08 -12.73 2.18
CA LEU A 160 -16.77 -12.85 0.89
C LEU A 160 -17.81 -13.99 0.91
N PRO A 161 -18.76 -14.01 -0.05
CA PRO A 161 -19.61 -15.18 -0.28
C PRO A 161 -18.78 -16.44 -0.59
N ALA A 162 -19.30 -17.62 -0.24
CA ALA A 162 -18.57 -18.88 -0.42
C ALA A 162 -18.32 -19.23 -1.91
N GLU A 163 -19.15 -18.71 -2.78
CA GLU A 163 -19.07 -18.82 -4.24
C GLU A 163 -18.25 -17.71 -4.92
N ALA A 164 -17.61 -16.84 -4.13
CA ALA A 164 -16.81 -15.72 -4.64
C ALA A 164 -15.72 -16.17 -5.60
N LYS A 165 -15.47 -15.32 -6.59
CA LYS A 165 -14.53 -15.57 -7.67
C LYS A 165 -13.24 -14.78 -7.51
N LEU A 166 -12.25 -15.14 -8.33
CA LEU A 166 -10.97 -14.43 -8.43
C LEU A 166 -11.19 -12.92 -8.65
N SER A 167 -12.15 -12.56 -9.51
CA SER A 167 -12.52 -11.16 -9.75
C SER A 167 -13.02 -10.43 -8.50
N ASP A 168 -13.75 -11.09 -7.61
CA ASP A 168 -14.24 -10.50 -6.35
C ASP A 168 -13.09 -10.26 -5.37
N MET A 169 -12.18 -11.22 -5.25
CA MET A 169 -10.94 -11.06 -4.47
C MET A 169 -10.09 -9.90 -4.99
N ILE A 170 -9.89 -9.81 -6.31
CA ILE A 170 -9.06 -8.74 -6.92
C ILE A 170 -9.67 -7.35 -6.67
N LYS A 171 -10.99 -7.22 -6.65
CA LYS A 171 -11.65 -5.94 -6.31
C LYS A 171 -11.32 -5.51 -4.88
N CYS A 172 -11.29 -6.44 -3.92
CA CYS A 172 -10.90 -6.17 -2.54
C CYS A 172 -9.42 -5.78 -2.45
N VAL A 173 -8.53 -6.59 -3.04
CA VAL A 173 -7.09 -6.30 -3.07
C VAL A 173 -6.84 -4.90 -3.65
N ARG A 174 -7.41 -4.57 -4.81
CA ARG A 174 -7.28 -3.24 -5.41
C ARG A 174 -7.76 -2.10 -4.50
N ALA A 175 -8.79 -2.34 -3.68
CA ALA A 175 -9.28 -1.34 -2.75
C ALA A 175 -8.30 -1.11 -1.59
N ASP A 176 -7.65 -2.18 -1.10
CA ASP A 176 -6.57 -2.08 -0.13
C ASP A 176 -5.39 -1.29 -0.69
N GLU A 177 -4.97 -1.58 -1.93
CA GLU A 177 -3.89 -0.84 -2.60
C GLU A 177 -4.20 0.66 -2.71
N GLN A 178 -5.44 1.00 -3.04
CA GLN A 178 -5.87 2.40 -3.11
C GLN A 178 -5.80 3.05 -1.72
N HIS A 179 -6.22 2.35 -0.68
CA HIS A 179 -6.08 2.83 0.71
C HIS A 179 -4.61 3.04 1.07
N HIS A 180 -3.72 2.09 0.78
CA HIS A 180 -2.28 2.21 1.02
C HIS A 180 -1.68 3.41 0.26
N ALA A 181 -2.09 3.64 -0.99
CA ALA A 181 -1.69 4.79 -1.80
C ALA A 181 -2.04 6.12 -1.10
N ASP A 182 -3.28 6.23 -0.62
CA ASP A 182 -3.79 7.45 0.01
C ASP A 182 -3.16 7.71 1.39
N VAL A 183 -2.95 6.65 2.19
CA VAL A 183 -2.25 6.73 3.47
C VAL A 183 -0.81 7.20 3.27
N ASN A 184 -0.07 6.57 2.36
CA ASN A 184 1.33 6.93 2.10
C ASN A 184 1.46 8.33 1.51
N LEU A 185 0.54 8.77 0.65
CA LEU A 185 0.50 10.16 0.18
C LEU A 185 0.31 11.15 1.32
N ARG A 186 -0.59 10.86 2.27
CA ARG A 186 -0.83 11.69 3.45
C ARG A 186 0.40 11.76 4.35
N LEU A 187 1.07 10.63 4.59
CA LEU A 187 2.30 10.57 5.40
C LEU A 187 3.49 11.29 4.73
N ALA A 188 3.50 11.36 3.40
CA ALA A 188 4.43 12.19 2.64
C ALA A 188 4.14 13.71 2.72
N GLY A 189 2.97 14.10 3.25
CA GLY A 189 2.49 15.49 3.28
C GLY A 189 1.76 15.94 2.02
N GLY A 190 1.33 15.00 1.17
CA GLY A 190 0.43 15.26 0.05
C GLY A 190 -1.03 15.44 0.51
N ARG A 191 -1.87 15.97 -0.39
CA ARG A 191 -3.32 16.06 -0.18
C ARG A 191 -4.00 14.98 -1.01
N THR A 192 -4.86 14.18 -0.39
CA THR A 192 -5.76 13.25 -1.08
C THR A 192 -6.98 14.01 -1.63
N SER A 193 -7.62 13.48 -2.67
CA SER A 193 -8.74 14.14 -3.37
C SER A 193 -9.92 14.46 -2.43
N GLU A 194 -10.10 13.72 -1.34
CA GLU A 194 -11.15 13.94 -0.34
C GLU A 194 -11.02 15.27 0.42
N HIS A 195 -9.82 15.84 0.53
CA HIS A 195 -9.61 17.10 1.24
C HIS A 195 -10.13 18.35 0.51
N THR A 196 -10.60 18.20 -0.74
CA THR A 196 -11.14 19.31 -1.54
C THR A 196 -12.59 19.65 -1.17
N ASN A 197 -13.34 18.72 -0.56
CA ASN A 197 -14.78 18.90 -0.34
C ASN A 197 -15.17 19.40 1.07
N VAL A 198 -14.22 19.51 2.01
CA VAL A 198 -14.52 19.94 3.39
C VAL A 198 -14.23 21.42 3.64
N SER A 199 -13.60 22.13 2.69
CA SER A 199 -13.18 23.53 2.89
C SER A 199 -14.14 24.58 2.33
N THR A 200 -15.31 24.20 1.81
CA THR A 200 -16.26 25.15 1.20
C THR A 200 -17.50 25.48 2.03
N ASP A 201 -17.69 24.88 3.22
CA ASP A 201 -18.95 25.04 3.99
C ASP A 201 -18.79 25.70 5.36
N ALA A 202 -17.59 26.14 5.74
CA ALA A 202 -17.35 26.81 7.04
C ALA A 202 -17.45 28.35 6.97
N GLY A 203 -18.22 28.88 6.01
CA GLY A 203 -18.20 30.28 5.63
C GLY A 203 -19.54 30.99 5.64
N GLN A 204 -20.47 30.69 6.57
CA GLN A 204 -21.66 31.51 6.76
C GLN A 204 -22.39 31.24 8.10
N VAL A 205 -21.86 31.76 9.20
CA VAL A 205 -22.73 32.24 10.31
C VAL A 205 -22.07 33.49 10.91
N ALA A 206 -22.63 34.65 10.59
CA ALA A 206 -22.34 35.93 11.23
C ALA A 206 -23.63 36.47 11.88
N GLY A 207 -23.49 37.00 13.09
CA GLY A 207 -24.50 37.73 13.88
C GLY A 207 -25.00 36.94 15.10
N ASP A 208 -24.99 37.44 16.34
CA ASP A 208 -24.71 38.78 16.90
C ASP A 208 -24.50 38.65 18.45
N PRO A 209 -24.06 39.71 19.17
CA PRO A 209 -23.43 39.64 20.49
C PRO A 209 -24.40 39.91 21.66
N ASN A 210 -24.32 39.12 22.73
CA ASN A 210 -24.42 39.59 24.11
C ASN A 210 -24.27 38.43 25.09
N THR A 211 -23.31 38.50 26.02
CA THR A 211 -23.59 38.47 27.46
C THR A 211 -22.27 38.55 28.25
N THR A 212 -22.21 39.64 29.01
CA THR A 212 -21.37 39.93 30.16
C THR A 212 -21.31 38.80 31.21
N GLY A 213 -20.16 38.62 31.86
CA GLY A 213 -20.14 38.25 33.30
C GLY A 213 -19.05 37.29 33.78
N ALA A 214 -18.04 37.87 34.44
CA ALA A 214 -17.40 37.42 35.68
C ALA A 214 -16.65 36.06 35.76
N GLN A 215 -15.33 36.18 35.89
CA GLN A 215 -14.45 35.60 36.93
C GLN A 215 -14.86 34.30 37.63
N ALA A 216 -14.03 33.26 37.50
CA ALA A 216 -13.08 32.79 38.53
C ALA A 216 -12.11 31.76 37.92
#